data_AF-A0AAU0ZGH2-F1
#
_entry.id   AF-A0AAU0ZGH2-F1
#
_cell.length_a   1.000
_cell.length_b   1.000
_cell.length_c   1.000
_cell.angle_alpha   90.00
_cell.angle_beta   90.00
_cell.angle_gamma   90.00
#
_symmetry.space_group_name_H-M   'P 1'
#
loop_
_entity.id
_entity.type
_entity.pdbx_description
1 polymer ?
#
loop_
_entity_poly.entity_id
_entity_poly.type
_entity_poly.pdbx_seq_one_letter_code
_entity_poly.pdbx_strand_id
1 'polypeptide(L)'
;MPVPCSRCGTELLLHWHGPLMTGVWMELCPACDSGRPAARAFIQWYRNPDRDPKELPKLFEDWVTETMHAHGWVRAPEPDAPPGPPAALRVVP
;
A
#
# COMPACT_ATOMS: atom_id res chain seq x y z
N MET A 1 -14.71 18.50 0.78
CA MET A 1 -13.98 18.96 -0.43
C MET A 1 -12.90 17.95 -0.72
N PRO A 2 -12.59 17.63 -1.98
CA PRO A 2 -11.46 16.77 -2.32
C PRO A 2 -10.17 17.38 -1.78
N VAL A 3 -9.27 16.56 -1.24
CA VAL A 3 -7.95 17.03 -0.81
C VAL A 3 -7.12 17.32 -2.08
N PRO A 4 -6.63 18.56 -2.29
CA PRO A 4 -5.76 18.86 -3.41
C PRO A 4 -4.38 18.23 -3.18
N CYS A 5 -3.74 17.80 -4.26
CA CYS A 5 -2.39 17.26 -4.21
C CYS A 5 -1.41 18.35 -3.74
N SER A 6 -0.63 18.05 -2.71
CA SER A 6 0.41 18.95 -2.21
C SER A 6 1.46 19.33 -3.26
N ARG A 7 1.68 18.48 -4.27
CA ARG A 7 2.70 18.68 -5.32
C ARG A 7 2.26 19.58 -6.47
N CYS A 8 0.99 19.47 -6.90
CA CYS A 8 0.51 20.15 -8.12
C CYS A 8 -0.84 20.83 -7.99
N GLY A 9 -1.50 20.75 -6.83
CA GLY A 9 -2.80 21.36 -6.56
C GLY A 9 -4.00 20.67 -7.23
N THR A 10 -3.80 19.65 -8.07
CA THR A 10 -4.90 18.92 -8.71
C THR A 10 -5.58 17.97 -7.73
N GLU A 11 -6.79 17.52 -8.07
CA GLU A 11 -7.53 16.54 -7.27
C GLU A 11 -6.76 15.21 -7.10
N LEU A 12 -6.77 14.68 -5.87
CA LEU A 12 -6.24 13.37 -5.53
C LEU A 12 -7.29 12.27 -5.74
N LEU A 13 -6.87 11.10 -6.21
CA LEU A 13 -7.73 9.91 -6.20
C LEU A 13 -7.78 9.26 -4.81
N LEU A 14 -6.66 9.30 -4.10
CA LEU A 14 -6.54 8.73 -2.77
C LEU A 14 -5.57 9.55 -1.94
N HIS A 15 -5.97 9.81 -0.71
CA HIS A 15 -5.13 10.37 0.34
C HIS A 15 -5.12 9.37 1.49
N TRP A 16 -3.96 8.79 1.80
CA TRP A 16 -3.80 7.70 2.74
C TRP A 16 -2.76 8.05 3.79
N HIS A 17 -3.07 7.80 5.06
CA HIS A 17 -2.06 7.88 6.10
C HIS A 17 -1.25 6.58 6.09
N GLY A 18 0.02 6.65 5.70
CA GLY A 18 0.93 5.52 5.58
C GLY A 18 1.00 4.66 6.85
N PRO A 19 1.67 3.50 6.80
CA PRO A 19 1.72 2.56 7.91
C PRO A 19 2.00 3.26 9.24
N LEU A 20 1.25 2.92 10.29
CA LEU A 20 1.09 3.66 11.56
C LEU A 20 2.38 4.23 12.18
N MET A 21 3.54 3.64 11.89
CA MET A 21 4.85 4.04 12.43
C MET A 21 5.58 5.13 11.62
N THR A 22 5.18 5.40 10.38
CA THR A 22 5.92 6.32 9.49
C THR A 22 5.44 7.77 9.57
N GLY A 23 4.16 7.99 9.93
CA GLY A 23 3.55 9.33 9.96
C GLY A 23 3.48 10.02 8.59
N VAL A 24 3.71 9.30 7.50
CA VAL A 24 3.76 9.86 6.14
C VAL A 24 2.36 9.89 5.54
N TRP A 25 1.91 11.08 5.12
CA TRP A 25 0.76 11.21 4.25
C TRP A 25 1.14 10.83 2.82
N MET A 26 0.40 9.88 2.27
CA MET A 26 0.61 9.34 0.94
C MET A 26 -0.49 9.83 0.01
N GLU A 27 -0.09 10.39 -1.11
CA GLU A 27 -0.99 11.00 -2.09
C GLU A 27 -0.92 10.23 -3.41
N LEU A 28 -2.05 9.69 -3.88
CA LEU A 28 -2.19 9.15 -5.22
C LEU A 28 -2.70 10.24 -6.16
N CYS A 29 -1.78 10.91 -6.85
CA CYS A 29 -2.07 12.00 -7.77
C CYS A 29 -1.97 11.53 -9.22
N PRO A 30 -3.05 11.58 -10.02
CA PRO A 30 -3.00 11.17 -11.42
C PRO A 30 -2.04 11.98 -12.30
N ALA A 31 -1.80 13.25 -11.95
CA ALA A 31 -0.86 14.09 -12.68
C ALA A 31 0.59 13.72 -12.35
N CYS A 32 0.93 13.71 -11.06
CA CYS A 32 2.31 13.53 -10.60
C CYS A 32 2.78 12.06 -10.68
N ASP A 33 1.91 11.09 -10.40
CA ASP A 33 2.32 9.69 -10.25
C ASP A 33 2.12 8.84 -11.51
N SER A 34 1.68 9.44 -12.62
CA SER A 34 1.48 8.75 -13.90
C SER A 34 2.76 8.08 -14.45
N GLY A 35 3.94 8.56 -14.06
CA GLY A 35 5.24 7.99 -14.44
C GLY A 35 5.72 6.85 -13.53
N ARG A 36 5.07 6.61 -12.39
CA ARG A 36 5.49 5.62 -11.40
C ARG A 36 4.73 4.30 -11.64
N PRO A 37 5.40 3.17 -11.90
CA PRO A 37 4.74 1.94 -12.34
C PRO A 37 3.57 1.47 -11.47
N ALA A 38 3.75 1.37 -10.14
CA ALA A 38 2.72 0.86 -9.26
C ALA A 38 1.58 1.89 -9.08
N ALA A 39 1.92 3.16 -8.86
CA ALA A 39 0.92 4.22 -8.79
C ALA A 39 0.10 4.34 -10.09
N ARG A 40 0.74 4.24 -11.26
CA ARG A 40 0.05 4.25 -12.56
C ARG A 40 -0.94 3.10 -12.68
N ALA A 41 -0.54 1.88 -12.32
CA ALA A 41 -1.44 0.73 -12.32
C ALA A 41 -2.65 0.96 -11.39
N PHE A 42 -2.39 1.51 -10.19
CA PHE A 42 -3.46 1.79 -9.24
C PHE A 42 -4.41 2.91 -9.72
N ILE A 43 -3.88 3.97 -10.35
CA ILE A 43 -4.68 5.03 -10.99
C ILE A 43 -5.58 4.46 -12.10
N GLN A 44 -5.05 3.55 -12.93
CA GLN A 44 -5.81 2.90 -14.00
C GLN A 44 -6.94 2.05 -13.42
N TRP A 45 -6.65 1.23 -12.41
CA TRP A 45 -7.64 0.43 -11.70
C TRP A 45 -8.73 1.32 -11.06
N TYR A 46 -8.36 2.41 -10.39
CA TYR A 46 -9.31 3.31 -9.73
C TYR A 46 -10.28 3.96 -10.73
N ARG A 47 -9.78 4.32 -11.92
CA ARG A 47 -10.57 4.92 -13.01
C ARG A 47 -11.42 3.93 -13.79
N ASN A 48 -11.13 2.63 -13.69
CA ASN A 48 -11.91 1.60 -14.35
C ASN A 48 -13.25 1.38 -13.61
N PRO A 49 -14.41 1.57 -14.27
CA PRO A 49 -15.71 1.27 -13.66
C PRO A 49 -15.92 -0.23 -13.43
N ASP A 50 -15.30 -1.09 -14.24
CA ASP A 50 -15.41 -2.55 -14.19
C ASP A 50 -14.25 -3.20 -13.42
N ARG A 51 -13.62 -2.43 -12.54
CA ARG A 51 -12.44 -2.86 -11.76
C ARG A 51 -12.75 -4.06 -10.87
N ASP A 52 -11.84 -5.04 -10.82
CA ASP A 52 -11.97 -6.19 -9.92
C ASP A 52 -11.53 -5.79 -8.49
N PRO A 53 -12.42 -5.86 -7.47
CA PRO A 53 -12.05 -5.59 -6.09
C PRO A 53 -10.95 -6.50 -5.54
N LYS A 54 -10.74 -7.69 -6.12
CA LYS A 54 -9.71 -8.64 -5.67
C LYS A 54 -8.28 -8.18 -6.00
N GLU A 55 -8.12 -7.27 -6.97
CA GLU A 55 -6.82 -6.70 -7.31
C GLU A 55 -6.40 -5.58 -6.34
N LEU A 56 -7.37 -4.98 -5.64
CA LEU A 56 -7.13 -3.83 -4.75
C LEU A 56 -6.04 -4.10 -3.70
N PRO A 57 -6.04 -5.22 -2.95
CA PRO A 57 -5.03 -5.44 -1.93
C PRO A 57 -3.61 -5.40 -2.50
N LYS A 58 -3.39 -6.04 -3.66
CA LYS A 58 -2.08 -6.11 -4.30
C LYS A 58 -1.65 -4.76 -4.86
N LEU A 59 -2.54 -4.07 -5.58
CA LEU A 59 -2.26 -2.74 -6.13
C LEU A 59 -1.96 -1.70 -5.05
N PHE A 60 -2.72 -1.75 -3.96
CA PHE A 60 -2.50 -0.90 -2.80
C PHE A 60 -1.14 -1.20 -2.15
N GLU A 61 -0.81 -2.48 -1.95
CA GLU A 61 0.46 -2.90 -1.37
C GLU A 61 1.67 -2.44 -2.21
N ASP A 62 1.59 -2.62 -3.53
CA ASP A 62 2.64 -2.25 -4.47
C ASP A 62 2.82 -0.72 -4.51
N TRP A 63 1.72 0.04 -4.54
CA TRP A 63 1.76 1.51 -4.46
C TRP A 63 2.36 2.02 -3.14
N VAL A 64 1.98 1.40 -2.01
CA VAL A 64 2.55 1.76 -0.71
C VAL A 64 4.04 1.50 -0.70
N THR A 65 4.46 0.33 -1.19
CA THR A 65 5.87 -0.07 -1.25
C THR A 65 6.67 0.86 -2.15
N GLU A 66 6.17 1.18 -3.33
CA GLU A 66 6.82 2.12 -4.27
C GLU A 66 6.98 3.52 -3.66
N THR A 67 5.99 3.97 -2.88
CA THR A 67 6.05 5.28 -2.22
C THR A 67 7.00 5.28 -1.04
N MET A 68 6.99 4.25 -0.20
CA MET A 68 7.97 4.11 0.87
C MET A 68 9.40 4.05 0.32
N HIS A 69 9.62 3.30 -0.76
CA HIS A 69 10.92 3.20 -1.40
C HIS A 69 11.41 4.54 -1.96
N ALA A 70 10.51 5.35 -2.52
CA ALA A 70 10.84 6.71 -2.96
C ALA A 70 11.24 7.64 -1.79
N HIS A 71 10.75 7.36 -0.58
CA HIS A 71 11.16 8.04 0.65
C HIS A 71 12.40 7.42 1.33
N GLY A 72 13.05 6.43 0.71
CA GLY A 72 14.21 5.74 1.27
C GLY A 72 13.88 4.67 2.31
N TRP A 73 12.59 4.30 2.45
CA TRP A 73 12.14 3.27 3.37
C TRP A 73 11.92 1.96 2.63
N VAL A 74 12.45 0.88 3.19
CA VAL A 74 12.19 -0.48 2.71
C VAL A 74 11.44 -1.22 3.80
N ARG A 75 10.47 -2.07 3.44
CA ARG A 75 9.83 -2.94 4.42
C ARG A 75 10.88 -3.88 5.01
N ALA A 76 10.90 -3.97 6.34
CA ALA A 76 11.64 -5.05 6.98
C ALA A 76 11.06 -6.39 6.50
N PRO A 77 11.89 -7.41 6.26
CA PRO A 77 11.41 -8.77 6.17
C PRO A 77 10.58 -9.07 7.40
N GLU A 78 9.43 -9.71 7.23
CA GLU A 78 8.66 -10.20 8.37
C GLU A 78 9.58 -11.14 9.17
N PRO A 79 9.75 -10.95 10.50
CA PRO A 79 10.47 -11.92 11.30
C PRO A 79 9.82 -13.29 11.09
N ASP A 80 10.62 -14.31 10.78
CA ASP A 80 10.12 -15.69 10.76
C ASP A 80 9.29 -15.91 12.03
N ALA A 81 8.03 -16.33 11.85
CA ALA A 81 7.17 -16.62 12.98
C ALA A 81 7.93 -17.59 13.90
N PRO A 82 8.03 -17.30 15.22
CA PRO A 82 8.65 -18.24 16.13
C PRO A 82 7.96 -19.59 15.97
N PRO A 83 8.71 -20.71 15.97
CA PRO A 83 8.10 -22.02 15.90
C PRO A 83 7.02 -22.10 16.98
N GLY A 84 5.79 -22.41 16.56
CA GLY A 84 4.65 -22.53 17.46
C GLY A 84 4.96 -23.49 18.61
N PRO A 85 4.27 -23.36 19.75
CA PRO A 85 4.53 -24.19 20.92
C PRO A 85 4.49 -25.68 20.52
N PRO A 86 5.41 -26.52 21.06
CA PRO A 86 5.45 -27.93 20.72
C PRO A 86 4.08 -28.56 20.98
N ALA A 87 3.60 -29.34 20.02
CA ALA A 87 2.35 -30.07 20.15
C ALA A 87 2.36 -30.86 21.45
N ALA A 88 1.38 -30.61 22.33
CA ALA A 88 1.25 -31.32 23.59
C ALA A 88 1.18 -32.82 23.31
N LEU A 89 2.19 -33.57 23.76
CA LEU A 89 2.17 -35.02 23.78
C LEU A 89 0.98 -35.46 24.64
N ARG A 90 -0.11 -35.89 23.98
CA ARG A 90 -1.20 -36.58 24.66
C ARG A 90 -0.67 -37.93 25.13
N VAL A 91 -0.41 -38.04 26.44
CA VAL A 91 -0.31 -39.33 27.11
C VAL A 91 -1.71 -39.93 27.10
N VAL A 92 -1.88 -41.01 26.36
CA VAL A 92 -3.12 -41.80 26.34
C VAL A 92 -3.05 -42.75 27.54
N PRO A 93 -4.08 -42.79 28.42
CA PRO A 93 -4.14 -43.75 29.51
C PRO A 93 -4.44 -45.17 29.04
#